data_AF-A0A060CAP0-F1
#
_entry.id   AF-A0A060CAP0-F1
#
_cell.length_a   1.000
_cell.length_b   1.000
_cell.length_c   1.000
_cell.angle_alpha   90.00
_cell.angle_beta   90.00
_cell.angle_gamma   90.00
#
_symmetry.space_group_name_H-M   'P 1'
#
loop_
_entity.id
_entity.type
_entity.pdbx_description
1 polymer ?
#
loop_
_entity_poly.entity_id
_entity_poly.type
_entity_poly.pdbx_seq_one_letter_code
_entity_poly.pdbx_strand_id
1 'polypeptide(L)'
;MTTGRFAEARHHILGFASVLKHGMIPNLLDSGVRPRYNARDSVWFFLQAIQDYCNMATDGYSILNDRVRRRFPKDDRWIDIDDDEAYSYESTISEIIYEILSRHAKGIHFREAHAGTSIDS
;
A
#
# COMPACT_ATOMS: atom_id res chain seq x y z
N MET A 1 13.07 5.58 11.72
CA MET A 1 12.53 6.63 12.60
C MET A 1 13.54 7.13 13.62
N THR A 2 14.39 6.25 14.15
CA THR A 2 15.47 6.55 15.13
C THR A 2 16.40 7.72 14.76
N THR A 3 16.57 8.03 13.47
CA THR A 3 17.42 9.12 12.98
C THR A 3 16.69 10.47 12.82
N GLY A 4 15.42 10.57 13.24
CA GLY A 4 14.62 11.80 13.11
C GLY A 4 14.13 12.12 11.69
N ARG A 5 14.36 11.24 10.70
CA ARG A 5 13.93 11.41 9.30
C ARG A 5 12.43 11.12 9.11
N PHE A 6 11.57 11.82 9.84
CA PHE A 6 10.12 11.58 9.82
C PHE A 6 9.45 11.97 8.49
N ALA A 7 9.81 13.11 7.89
CA ALA A 7 9.25 13.52 6.59
C ALA A 7 9.43 12.45 5.50
N GLU A 8 10.61 11.83 5.47
CA GLU A 8 10.94 10.77 4.51
C GLU A 8 10.20 9.48 4.81
N ALA A 9 10.09 9.10 6.10
CA ALA A 9 9.30 7.96 6.52
C ALA A 9 7.83 8.14 6.09
N ARG A 10 7.27 9.35 6.29
CA ARG A 10 5.91 9.69 5.84
C ARG A 10 5.77 9.56 4.33
N HIS A 11 6.71 10.08 3.54
CA HIS A 11 6.67 9.93 2.08
C HIS A 11 6.67 8.46 1.64
N HIS A 12 7.46 7.60 2.28
CA HIS A 12 7.47 6.17 1.97
C HIS A 12 6.14 5.49 2.35
N ILE A 13 5.60 5.80 3.52
CA ILE A 13 4.28 5.27 3.94
C ILE A 13 3.22 5.65 2.91
N LEU A 14 3.14 6.93 2.52
CA LEU A 14 2.15 7.40 1.55
C LEU A 14 2.36 6.77 0.16
N GLY A 15 3.62 6.60 -0.26
CA GLY A 15 3.98 5.94 -1.51
C GLY A 15 3.49 4.49 -1.57
N PHE A 16 3.80 3.68 -0.55
CA PHE A 16 3.33 2.29 -0.48
C PHE A 16 1.80 2.19 -0.28
N ALA A 17 1.20 3.12 0.47
CA ALA A 17 -0.24 3.19 0.66
C ALA A 17 -1.01 3.40 -0.66
N SER A 18 -0.43 4.13 -1.61
CA SER A 18 -1.04 4.39 -2.93
C SER A 18 -1.21 3.11 -3.77
N VAL A 19 -0.39 2.09 -3.53
CA VAL A 19 -0.34 0.83 -4.29
C VAL A 19 -0.87 -0.36 -3.50
N LEU A 20 -1.71 -0.16 -2.48
CA LEU A 20 -2.41 -1.31 -1.87
C LEU A 20 -3.34 -1.96 -2.91
N LYS A 21 -3.28 -3.28 -3.02
CA LYS A 21 -4.16 -4.12 -3.84
C LYS A 21 -4.27 -5.49 -3.18
N HIS A 22 -5.36 -6.22 -3.37
CA HIS A 22 -5.59 -7.53 -2.72
C HIS A 22 -5.61 -7.49 -1.17
N GLY A 23 -5.67 -6.31 -0.55
CA GLY A 23 -5.45 -6.15 0.89
C GLY A 23 -3.98 -6.37 1.27
N MET A 24 -3.05 -6.15 0.33
CA MET A 24 -1.62 -6.42 0.46
C MET A 24 -0.78 -5.25 -0.06
N ILE A 25 0.39 -5.06 0.57
CA ILE A 25 1.43 -4.11 0.12
C ILE A 25 2.45 -4.89 -0.71
N PRO A 26 2.90 -4.37 -1.87
CA PRO A 26 3.83 -5.11 -2.71
C PRO A 26 5.23 -5.16 -2.10
N ASN A 27 6.00 -6.20 -2.46
CA ASN A 27 7.41 -6.29 -2.11
C ASN A 27 8.28 -5.50 -3.10
N LEU A 28 7.95 -5.62 -4.39
CA LEU A 28 8.62 -4.88 -5.46
C LEU A 28 7.68 -3.78 -5.92
N LEU A 29 8.08 -2.52 -5.74
CA LEU A 29 7.22 -1.36 -6.00
C LEU A 29 7.20 -0.95 -7.49
N ASP A 30 8.33 -1.04 -8.19
CA ASP A 30 8.52 -0.55 -9.57
C ASP A 30 7.94 0.86 -9.80
N SER A 31 8.19 1.77 -8.85
CA SER A 31 7.63 3.14 -8.83
C SER A 31 6.10 3.20 -8.97
N GLY A 32 5.39 2.13 -8.60
CA GLY A 32 3.95 1.99 -8.73
C GLY A 32 3.45 1.63 -10.14
N VAL A 33 4.35 1.39 -11.09
CA VAL A 33 4.00 1.01 -12.47
C VAL A 33 3.58 -0.45 -12.53
N ARG A 34 4.47 -1.37 -12.12
CA ARG A 34 4.19 -2.81 -12.06
C ARG A 34 4.58 -3.45 -10.71
N PRO A 35 3.90 -3.09 -9.61
CA PRO A 35 4.19 -3.67 -8.32
C PRO A 35 3.85 -5.16 -8.25
N ARG A 36 4.68 -5.95 -7.54
CA ARG A 36 4.48 -7.40 -7.32
C ARG A 36 4.00 -7.71 -5.90
N TYR A 37 2.94 -8.52 -5.81
CA TYR A 37 2.20 -8.84 -4.58
C TYR A 37 2.43 -10.30 -4.17
N ASN A 38 3.69 -10.71 -4.09
CA ASN A 38 4.10 -12.06 -3.74
C ASN A 38 4.53 -12.22 -2.27
N ALA A 39 4.58 -11.13 -1.51
CA ALA A 39 4.97 -11.14 -0.09
C ALA A 39 3.75 -10.98 0.83
N ARG A 40 3.53 -11.96 1.72
CA ARG A 40 2.41 -11.97 2.68
C ARG A 40 2.71 -11.21 3.97
N ASP A 41 3.98 -11.01 4.27
CA ASP A 41 4.51 -10.35 5.46
C ASP A 41 4.61 -8.83 5.30
N SER A 42 4.91 -8.34 4.09
CA SER A 42 5.08 -6.92 3.75
C SER A 42 3.96 -6.02 4.29
N VAL A 43 2.71 -6.46 4.17
CA VAL A 43 1.54 -5.70 4.65
C VAL A 43 1.54 -5.51 6.16
N TRP A 44 2.00 -6.50 6.93
CA TRP A 44 2.07 -6.42 8.38
C TRP A 44 3.23 -5.55 8.85
N PHE A 45 4.39 -5.64 8.18
CA PHE A 45 5.50 -4.72 8.43
C PHE A 45 5.15 -3.28 8.06
N PHE A 46 4.36 -3.07 7.01
CA PHE A 46 3.84 -1.75 6.66
C PHE A 46 2.92 -1.19 7.76
N LEU A 47 2.00 -1.99 8.29
CA LEU A 47 1.16 -1.58 9.41
C LEU A 47 1.98 -1.28 10.67
N GLN A 48 2.99 -2.09 10.97
CA GLN A 48 3.93 -1.84 12.07
C GLN A 48 4.68 -0.53 11.87
N ALA A 49 5.15 -0.25 10.65
CA ALA A 49 5.84 1.00 10.34
C ALA A 49 4.95 2.24 10.54
N ILE A 50 3.65 2.15 10.24
CA ILE A 50 2.69 3.21 10.55
C ILE A 50 2.54 3.37 12.07
N GLN A 51 2.40 2.27 12.82
CA GLN A 51 2.30 2.32 14.27
C GLN A 51 3.54 2.99 14.90
N ASP A 52 4.73 2.58 14.47
CA ASP A 52 5.99 3.17 14.90
C ASP A 52 6.03 4.67 14.55
N TYR A 53 5.56 5.07 13.36
CA TYR A 53 5.50 6.47 12.95
C TYR A 53 4.61 7.29 13.89
N CYS A 54 3.40 6.80 14.17
CA CYS A 54 2.46 7.44 15.09
C CYS A 54 3.06 7.64 16.48
N ASN A 55 3.82 6.66 16.97
CA ASN A 55 4.40 6.68 18.32
C ASN A 55 5.68 7.52 18.43
N MET A 56 6.45 7.63 17.35
CA MET A 56 7.80 8.23 17.38
C MET A 56 7.87 9.65 16.82
N ALA A 57 7.00 10.00 15.86
CA ALA A 57 6.99 11.32 15.25
C ALA A 57 6.23 12.33 16.11
N THR A 58 6.68 13.59 16.10
CA THR A 58 5.88 14.70 16.66
C THR A 58 4.58 14.83 15.87
N ASP A 59 3.44 14.82 16.56
CA ASP A 59 2.11 14.79 15.94
C ASP A 59 1.93 13.61 14.95
N GLY A 60 2.52 12.45 15.26
CA GLY A 60 2.57 11.30 14.35
C GLY A 60 1.20 10.79 13.93
N TYR A 61 0.18 10.90 14.79
CA TYR A 61 -1.20 10.48 14.49
C TYR A 61 -1.87 11.31 13.39
N SER A 62 -1.36 12.50 13.06
CA SER A 62 -1.85 13.29 11.92
C SER A 62 -1.79 12.51 10.60
N ILE A 63 -0.84 11.58 10.46
CA ILE A 63 -0.70 10.73 9.26
C ILE A 63 -1.95 9.92 8.96
N LEU A 64 -2.74 9.58 9.98
CA LEU A 64 -3.95 8.79 9.84
C LEU A 64 -5.03 9.48 8.99
N ASN A 65 -4.98 10.82 8.90
CA ASN A 65 -5.87 11.64 8.10
C ASN A 65 -5.31 11.98 6.72
N ASP A 66 -4.04 11.63 6.45
CA ASP A 66 -3.43 11.89 5.15
C ASP A 66 -4.08 11.08 4.06
N ARG A 67 -4.36 11.75 2.94
CA ARG A 67 -5.00 11.15 1.78
C ARG A 67 -3.98 10.80 0.73
N VAL A 68 -4.09 9.59 0.19
CA VAL A 68 -3.29 9.13 -0.95
C VAL A 68 -4.20 8.80 -2.11
N ARG A 69 -3.80 9.24 -3.31
CA ARG A 69 -4.45 8.78 -4.54
C ARG A 69 -4.10 7.31 -4.76
N ARG A 70 -5.06 6.54 -5.23
CA ARG A 70 -4.96 5.08 -5.29
C ARG A 70 -4.65 4.62 -6.70
N ARG A 71 -3.53 3.91 -6.85
CA ARG A 71 -3.04 3.41 -8.13
C ARG A 71 -4.02 2.43 -8.80
N PHE A 72 -4.68 1.60 -7.99
CA PHE A 72 -5.58 0.54 -8.44
C PHE A 72 -7.01 0.75 -7.93
N PRO A 73 -8.04 0.28 -8.69
CA PRO A 73 -9.42 0.27 -8.23
C PRO A 73 -9.61 -0.67 -7.04
N LYS A 74 -10.69 -0.46 -6.26
CA LYS A 74 -10.98 -1.22 -5.04
C LYS A 74 -11.34 -2.70 -5.29
N ASP A 75 -11.63 -3.07 -6.52
CA ASP A 75 -12.10 -4.39 -6.93
C ASP A 75 -10.99 -5.34 -7.40
N ASP A 76 -9.72 -4.98 -7.15
CA ASP A 76 -8.52 -5.76 -7.50
C ASP A 76 -8.24 -5.96 -8.99
N ARG A 77 -8.98 -5.29 -9.89
CA ARG A 77 -8.61 -5.30 -11.31
C ARG A 77 -7.20 -4.73 -11.50
N TRP A 78 -6.46 -5.34 -12.41
CA TRP A 78 -5.25 -4.72 -12.92
C TRP A 78 -5.65 -3.69 -13.97
N ILE A 79 -5.09 -2.48 -13.86
CA ILE A 79 -5.21 -1.42 -14.85
C ILE A 79 -3.82 -0.85 -15.13
N ASP A 80 -3.60 -0.38 -16.35
CA ASP A 80 -2.34 0.27 -16.70
C ASP A 80 -2.22 1.65 -16.05
N ILE A 81 -1.02 2.24 -16.10
CA ILE A 81 -0.75 3.50 -15.40
C ILE A 81 -1.42 4.70 -16.07
N ASP A 82 -1.65 4.59 -17.38
CA ASP A 82 -2.28 5.63 -18.21
C ASP A 82 -3.80 5.45 -18.32
N ASP A 83 -4.38 4.49 -17.59
CA ASP A 83 -5.83 4.27 -17.54
C ASP A 83 -6.52 5.39 -16.75
N ASP A 84 -7.69 5.85 -17.20
CA ASP A 84 -8.46 6.93 -16.56
C ASP A 84 -8.86 6.60 -15.10
N GLU A 85 -8.99 5.30 -14.77
CA GLU A 85 -9.27 4.86 -13.40
C GLU A 85 -8.04 4.93 -12.48
N ALA A 86 -6.82 5.04 -13.02
CA ALA A 86 -5.59 5.13 -12.24
C ALA A 86 -5.53 6.45 -11.47
N TYR A 87 -5.32 6.38 -10.15
CA TYR A 87 -5.28 7.57 -9.28
C TYR A 87 -6.55 8.43 -9.31
N SER A 88 -7.68 7.86 -9.74
CA SER A 88 -8.99 8.55 -9.87
C SER A 88 -9.70 8.79 -8.54
N TYR A 89 -9.36 8.01 -7.50
CA TYR A 89 -9.91 8.16 -6.15
C TYR A 89 -8.79 8.15 -5.10
N GLU A 90 -9.17 8.51 -3.88
CA GLU A 90 -8.25 8.62 -2.76
C GLU A 90 -8.78 7.90 -1.52
N SER A 91 -7.87 7.57 -0.61
CA SER A 91 -8.20 7.01 0.70
C SER A 91 -7.26 7.58 1.75
N THR A 92 -7.79 7.76 2.95
CA THR A 92 -7.00 8.10 4.14
C THR A 92 -6.16 6.90 4.57
N ILE A 93 -5.06 7.13 5.29
CA ILE A 93 -4.29 6.05 5.91
C ILE A 93 -5.16 5.21 6.87
N SER A 94 -6.10 5.85 7.59
CA SER A 94 -7.06 5.13 8.44
C SER A 94 -7.93 4.14 7.66
N GLU A 95 -8.48 4.56 6.52
CA GLU A 95 -9.28 3.69 5.64
C GLU A 95 -8.44 2.54 5.07
N ILE A 96 -7.17 2.80 4.76
CA ILE A 96 -6.22 1.79 4.25
C ILE A 96 -5.91 0.74 5.30
N ILE A 97 -5.65 1.14 6.55
CA ILE A 97 -5.44 0.21 7.67
C ILE A 97 -6.68 -0.67 7.86
N TYR A 98 -7.87 -0.07 7.87
CA TYR A 98 -9.12 -0.81 7.99
C TYR A 98 -9.35 -1.74 6.80
N GLU A 99 -9.09 -1.30 5.58
CA GLU A 99 -9.21 -2.12 4.37
C GLU A 99 -8.33 -3.37 4.48
N ILE A 100 -7.06 -3.23 4.87
CA ILE A 100 -6.16 -4.36 5.10
C ILE A 100 -6.80 -5.34 6.09
N LEU A 101 -7.12 -4.88 7.29
CA LEU A 101 -7.65 -5.75 8.36
C LEU A 101 -8.97 -6.44 7.94
N SER A 102 -9.90 -5.68 7.35
CA SER A 102 -11.21 -6.17 6.93
C SER A 102 -11.09 -7.22 5.80
N ARG A 103 -10.18 -7.00 4.85
CA ARG A 103 -9.98 -7.92 3.73
C ARG A 103 -9.34 -9.23 4.18
N HIS A 104 -8.32 -9.17 5.03
CA HIS A 104 -7.72 -10.38 5.61
C HIS A 104 -8.74 -11.18 6.43
N ALA A 105 -9.58 -10.51 7.22
CA ALA A 105 -10.64 -11.17 7.98
C ALA A 105 -11.68 -11.88 7.10
N LYS A 106 -11.97 -11.35 5.90
CA LYS A 106 -12.89 -11.95 4.93
C LYS A 106 -12.25 -13.04 4.05
N GLY A 107 -10.94 -13.19 4.12
CA GLY A 107 -10.15 -14.04 3.23
C GLY A 107 -9.79 -13.33 1.92
N ILE A 108 -8.56 -13.58 1.46
CA ILE A 108 -8.02 -13.06 0.21
C ILE A 108 -7.63 -14.22 -0.69
N HIS A 109 -8.01 -14.14 -1.97
CA HIS A 109 -7.68 -15.16 -2.96
C HIS A 109 -7.55 -14.49 -4.33
N PHE A 110 -6.39 -14.63 -4.97
CA PHE A 110 -6.11 -14.04 -6.26
C PHE A 110 -4.97 -14.81 -6.96
N ARG A 111 -4.85 -14.60 -8.27
CA ARG A 111 -3.67 -14.98 -9.07
C ARG A 111 -2.86 -13.72 -9.34
N GLU A 112 -1.54 -13.78 -9.17
CA GLU A 112 -0.67 -12.63 -9.43
C GLU A 112 -0.88 -12.13 -10.87
N ALA A 113 -1.00 -10.81 -11.03
CA ALA A 113 -1.12 -10.21 -12.35
C ALA A 113 0.15 -10.54 -13.16
N HIS A 114 -0.03 -10.90 -14.43
CA HIS A 114 1.06 -11.27 -15.34
C HIS A 114 1.84 -12.54 -14.94
N ALA A 115 1.26 -13.42 -14.10
CA ALA A 115 1.87 -14.68 -13.68
C ALA A 115 2.33 -15.56 -14.87
N GLY A 116 3.62 -15.91 -14.88
CA GLY A 116 4.29 -16.72 -15.90
C GLY A 116 5.82 -16.51 -15.84
N THR A 117 6.54 -17.16 -16.75
CA THR A 117 8.02 -17.11 -16.84
C THR A 117 8.61 -15.71 -17.04
N SER A 118 7.78 -14.75 -17.46
CA SER A 118 8.16 -13.35 -17.62
C SER A 118 8.38 -12.61 -16.30
N ILE A 119 7.76 -13.06 -15.20
CA ILE A 119 7.90 -12.44 -13.88
C ILE A 119 8.53 -13.37 -12.84
N ASP A 120 8.52 -14.68 -13.06
CA ASP A 120 9.10 -15.67 -12.16
C ASP A 120 9.60 -16.87 -12.98
N SER A 121 10.92 -17.09 -13.01
CA SER A 121 11.61 -18.04 -13.91
C SER A 121 11.88 -19.39 -13.26
#